data_AF-A0A7C3EDB8-F1
#
_entry.id   AF-A0A7C3EDB8-F1
#
_cell.length_a   1.000
_cell.length_b   1.000
_cell.length_c   1.000
_cell.angle_alpha   90.00
_cell.angle_beta   90.00
_cell.angle_gamma   90.00
#
_symmetry.space_group_name_H-M   'P 1'
#
loop_
_entity.id
_entity.type
_entity.pdbx_description
1 polymer ?
#
loop_
_entity_poly.entity_id
_entity_poly.type
_entity_poly.pdbx_seq_one_letter_code
_entity_poly.pdbx_strand_id
1 'polypeptide(L)'
;MVIAQILSGGRGYVLPLRSGYDRELMAQTLQNFLKRNDTALVRLGAEVFLVRRVGPGVRCSSCDQPAYGVLWPEGLCTRCLCEKLPRVSHALVRAA
;
A
#
# COMPACT_ATOMS: atom_id res chain seq x y z
N MET A 1 13.56 4.08 -7.67
CA MET A 1 13.16 2.87 -6.90
C MET A 1 12.77 3.28 -5.50
N VAL A 2 11.61 2.86 -5.01
CA VAL A 2 11.17 3.03 -3.61
C VAL A 2 11.22 1.67 -2.94
N ILE A 3 11.65 1.62 -1.68
CA ILE A 3 11.61 0.39 -0.88
C ILE A 3 10.45 0.51 0.09
N ALA A 4 9.52 -0.44 0.03
CA ALA A 4 8.47 -0.62 1.02
C ALA A 4 8.95 -1.56 2.11
N GLN A 5 8.83 -1.15 3.36
CA GLN A 5 9.04 -2.02 4.53
C GLN A 5 7.73 -2.10 5.29
N ILE A 6 7.17 -3.30 5.44
CA ILE A 6 5.92 -3.56 6.15
C ILE A 6 6.29 -4.26 7.46
N LEU A 7 5.87 -3.70 8.59
CA LEU A 7 6.13 -4.21 9.93
C LEU A 7 4.80 -4.41 10.66
N SER A 8 4.54 -5.61 11.18
CA SER A 8 3.33 -5.90 11.95
C SER A 8 3.50 -7.16 12.78
N GLY A 9 3.09 -7.11 14.05
CA GLY A 9 3.11 -8.26 14.97
C GLY A 9 4.49 -8.93 15.11
N GLY A 10 5.58 -8.16 15.10
CA GLY A 10 6.95 -8.68 15.18
C GLY A 10 7.51 -9.28 13.89
N ARG A 11 6.75 -9.25 12.79
CA ARG A 11 7.20 -9.70 11.46
C ARG A 11 7.46 -8.50 10.56
N GLY A 12 8.45 -8.65 9.69
CA GLY A 12 8.82 -7.64 8.69
C GLY A 12 8.83 -8.23 7.28
N TYR A 13 8.43 -7.42 6.31
CA TYR A 13 8.55 -7.73 4.88
C TYR A 13 9.12 -6.52 4.14
N VAL A 14 10.04 -6.76 3.21
CA VAL A 14 10.69 -5.69 2.43
C VAL A 14 10.46 -5.96 0.95
N LEU A 15 9.92 -4.98 0.24
CA LEU A 15 9.60 -5.09 -1.19
C LEU A 15 10.11 -3.87 -1.95
N PRO A 16 10.96 -4.04 -2.99
CA PRO A 16 11.28 -2.96 -3.90
C PRO A 16 10.08 -2.68 -4.82
N LEU A 17 9.60 -1.44 -4.85
CA LEU A 17 8.55 -0.98 -5.74
C LEU A 17 9.15 -0.40 -7.03
N ARG A 18 9.00 -1.12 -8.13
CA ARG A 18 9.52 -0.76 -9.46
C ARG A 18 8.42 -0.71 -10.53
N SER A 19 7.41 -1.56 -10.40
CA SER A 19 6.39 -1.82 -11.40
C SER A 19 4.97 -1.66 -10.83
N GLY A 20 3.95 -1.80 -11.70
CA GLY A 20 2.57 -1.98 -11.25
C GLY A 20 2.38 -3.28 -10.46
N TYR A 21 3.03 -4.36 -10.91
CA TYR A 21 3.00 -5.67 -10.24
C TYR A 21 3.47 -5.60 -8.78
N ASP A 22 4.57 -4.90 -8.49
CA ASP A 22 5.07 -4.77 -7.11
C ASP A 22 4.04 -4.07 -6.19
N ARG A 23 3.22 -3.18 -6.74
CA ARG A 23 2.19 -2.47 -5.97
C ARG A 23 1.01 -3.37 -5.65
N GLU A 24 0.65 -4.24 -6.59
CA GLU A 24 -0.38 -5.26 -6.36
C GLU A 24 0.10 -6.27 -5.32
N LEU A 25 1.35 -6.73 -5.43
CA LEU A 25 1.98 -7.61 -4.44
C LEU A 25 2.02 -6.95 -3.06
N MET A 26 2.35 -5.66 -2.98
CA MET A 26 2.29 -4.89 -1.75
C MET A 26 0.88 -4.85 -1.16
N ALA A 27 -0.15 -4.59 -1.99
CA ALA A 27 -1.54 -4.56 -1.56
C ALA A 27 -2.00 -5.91 -1.00
N GLN A 28 -1.70 -7.01 -1.70
CA GLN A 28 -2.01 -8.37 -1.25
C GLN A 28 -1.25 -8.73 0.04
N THR A 29 0.01 -8.33 0.14
CA THR A 29 0.83 -8.53 1.34
C THR A 29 0.19 -7.82 2.53
N LEU A 30 -0.18 -6.55 2.38
CA LEU A 30 -0.86 -5.79 3.44
C LEU A 30 -2.19 -6.43 3.85
N GLN A 31 -3.00 -6.88 2.90
CA GLN A 31 -4.25 -7.61 3.22
C GLN A 31 -3.97 -8.85 4.09
N ASN A 32 -2.93 -9.62 3.77
CA ASN A 32 -2.60 -10.83 4.52
C ASN A 32 -2.04 -10.52 5.91
N PHE A 33 -1.22 -9.48 6.04
CA PHE A 33 -0.75 -9.00 7.35
C PHE A 33 -1.92 -8.49 8.20
N LEU A 34 -2.83 -7.73 7.59
CA LEU A 34 -3.95 -7.11 8.27
C LEU A 34 -5.09 -8.10 8.60
N LYS A 35 -5.15 -9.27 7.95
CA LYS A 35 -6.05 -10.36 8.38
C LYS A 35 -5.72 -10.86 9.78
N ARG A 36 -4.43 -10.83 10.16
CA ARG A 36 -3.92 -11.35 11.44
C ARG A 36 -3.69 -10.27 12.49
N ASN A 37 -3.56 -9.01 12.07
CA ASN A 37 -3.29 -7.87 12.93
C ASN A 37 -4.16 -6.69 12.47
N ASP A 38 -4.74 -5.89 13.37
CA ASP A 38 -5.59 -4.78 12.92
C ASP A 38 -4.80 -3.60 12.32
N THR A 39 -3.48 -3.59 12.50
CA THR A 39 -2.59 -2.52 12.03
C THR A 39 -1.27 -3.04 11.48
N ALA A 40 -0.69 -2.30 10.54
CA ALA A 40 0.66 -2.49 10.04
C ALA A 40 1.36 -1.14 9.88
N LEU A 41 2.62 -1.06 10.31
CA LEU A 41 3.48 0.08 10.00
C LEU A 41 4.11 -0.15 8.64
N VAL A 42 4.00 0.82 7.75
CA VAL A 42 4.58 0.75 6.41
C VAL A 42 5.48 1.94 6.17
N ARG A 43 6.76 1.68 5.94
CA ARG A 43 7.72 2.69 5.54
C ARG A 43 7.86 2.68 4.02
N LEU A 44 7.67 3.84 3.39
CA LEU A 44 7.88 4.06 1.97
C LEU A 44 8.94 5.15 1.80
N GLY A 45 10.19 4.73 1.63
CA GLY A 45 11.33 5.65 1.61
C GLY A 45 11.54 6.33 2.97
N ALA A 46 11.33 7.65 3.03
CA ALA A 46 11.46 8.44 4.26
C ALA A 46 10.16 8.51 5.08
N GLU A 47 9.02 8.22 4.46
CA GLU A 47 7.71 8.35 5.09
C GLU A 47 7.29 7.05 5.78
N VAL A 48 6.62 7.17 6.93
CA VAL A 48 6.11 6.05 7.71
C VAL A 48 4.61 6.24 7.92
N PHE A 49 3.86 5.21 7.58
CA PHE A 49 2.40 5.20 7.62
C PHE A 49 1.93 4.12 8.58
N LEU A 50 0.93 4.44 9.41
CA LEU A 50 0.18 3.44 10.15
C LEU A 50 -1.04 3.04 9.33
N VAL A 51 -0.97 1.90 8.67
CA VAL A 51 -2.03 1.34 7.85
C VAL A 51 -2.95 0.50 8.73
N ARG A 52 -4.25 0.71 8.59
CA ARG A 52 -5.27 0.00 9.40
C ARG A 52 -6.12 -0.90 8.53
N ARG A 53 -6.57 -1.99 9.13
CA ARG A 53 -7.64 -2.81 8.56
C ARG A 53 -8.93 -1.99 8.55
N VAL A 54 -9.65 -2.06 7.44
CA VAL A 54 -10.98 -1.46 7.31
C VAL A 54 -12.05 -2.50 7.01
N GLY A 55 -13.29 -2.19 7.36
CA GLY A 55 -14.44 -3.04 7.09
C GLY A 55 -14.84 -3.07 5.61
N PRO A 56 -15.75 -3.98 5.24
CA PRO A 56 -16.35 -3.98 3.91
C PRO A 56 -17.09 -2.66 3.65
N GLY A 57 -17.09 -2.20 2.40
CA GLY A 57 -17.79 -0.98 1.98
C GLY A 57 -16.97 0.32 2.08
N VAL A 58 -15.79 0.30 2.70
CA VAL A 58 -14.87 1.46 2.68
C VAL A 58 -14.27 1.61 1.28
N ARG A 59 -14.30 2.83 0.74
CA ARG A 59 -13.85 3.16 -0.62
C ARG A 59 -12.67 4.14 -0.60
N CYS A 60 -11.83 4.05 -1.63
CA CYS A 60 -10.72 4.96 -1.84
C CYS A 60 -11.22 6.36 -2.20
N SER A 61 -10.72 7.40 -1.52
CA SER A 61 -11.08 8.80 -1.79
C SER A 61 -10.66 9.29 -3.19
N SER A 62 -9.69 8.63 -3.83
CA SER A 62 -9.15 9.06 -5.13
C SER A 62 -9.73 8.34 -6.34
N CYS A 63 -10.04 7.05 -6.24
CA CYS A 63 -10.51 6.26 -7.39
C CYS A 63 -11.88 5.63 -7.19
N ASP A 64 -12.51 5.88 -6.03
CA ASP A 64 -13.82 5.37 -5.63
C ASP A 64 -13.95 3.82 -5.67
N GLN A 65 -12.82 3.11 -5.80
CA GLN A 65 -12.79 1.64 -5.74
C GLN A 65 -12.83 1.17 -4.28
N PRO A 66 -13.36 -0.04 -4.00
CA PRO A 66 -13.28 -0.63 -2.67
C PRO A 66 -11.84 -0.66 -2.14
N ALA A 67 -11.67 -0.38 -0.85
CA ALA A 67 -10.35 -0.42 -0.19
C ALA A 67 -9.85 -1.85 0.08
N TYR A 68 -10.71 -2.86 -0.17
CA TYR A 68 -10.40 -4.29 0.01
C TYR A 68 -9.70 -4.61 1.34
N GLY A 69 -10.18 -4.00 2.43
CA GLY A 69 -9.66 -4.23 3.78
C GLY A 69 -8.40 -3.44 4.16
N VAL A 70 -7.86 -2.61 3.27
CA VAL A 70 -6.65 -1.79 3.52
C VAL A 70 -6.91 -0.33 3.16
N LEU A 71 -6.85 0.56 4.15
CA LEU A 71 -6.92 2.00 3.90
C LEU A 71 -5.72 2.69 4.53
N TRP A 72 -5.11 3.58 3.74
CA TRP A 72 -4.02 4.43 4.18
C TRP A 72 -4.54 5.69 4.87
N PRO A 73 -3.75 6.37 5.72
CA PRO A 73 -4.20 7.53 6.50
C PRO A 73 -4.86 8.64 5.68
N GLU A 74 -4.48 8.78 4.41
CA GLU A 74 -5.01 9.79 3.47
C GLU A 74 -6.35 9.39 2.84
N GLY A 75 -6.97 8.29 3.29
CA GLY A 75 -8.18 7.73 2.70
C GLY A 75 -7.93 7.05 1.35
N LEU A 76 -6.67 6.73 1.04
CA LEU A 76 -6.27 6.14 -0.24
C LEU A 76 -6.17 4.62 -0.14
N CYS A 77 -6.46 3.93 -1.25
CA CYS A 77 -6.05 2.54 -1.43
C CYS A 77 -4.55 2.48 -1.76
N THR A 78 -3.95 1.30 -1.58
CA THR A 78 -2.52 1.07 -1.84
C THR A 78 -2.10 1.47 -3.25
N ARG A 79 -2.95 1.25 -4.27
CA ARG A 79 -2.64 1.64 -5.65
C ARG A 79 -2.48 3.16 -5.78
N CYS A 80 -3.48 3.92 -5.37
CA CYS A 80 -3.50 5.37 -5.48
C CYS A 80 -2.43 6.04 -4.62
N LEU A 81 -2.11 5.49 -3.44
CA LEU A 81 -0.98 5.99 -2.66
C LEU A 81 0.33 5.78 -3.41
N CYS A 82 0.58 4.58 -3.94
CA CYS A 82 1.80 4.28 -4.68
C CYS A 82 1.97 5.14 -5.95
N GLU A 83 0.88 5.53 -6.60
CA GLU A 83 0.90 6.46 -7.75
C GLU A 83 1.33 7.88 -7.37
N LYS A 84 1.02 8.34 -6.15
CA LYS A 84 1.44 9.63 -5.62
C LYS A 84 2.90 9.67 -5.19
N LEU A 85 3.57 8.53 -5.09
CA LEU A 85 5.00 8.48 -4.73
C LEU A 85 5.84 9.08 -5.88
N PRO A 86 6.65 10.12 -5.62
CA PRO A 86 7.29 10.96 -6.65
C PRO A 86 8.28 10.23 -7.58
N ARG A 87 8.62 8.96 -7.32
CA ARG A 87 9.55 8.16 -8.14
C ARG A 87 8.94 6.89 -8.74
N VAL A 88 7.66 6.64 -8.49
CA VAL A 88 6.96 5.41 -8.88
C VAL A 88 6.01 5.67 -10.07
N SER A 89 5.57 6.92 -10.24
CA SER A 89 4.77 7.43 -11.36
C SER A 89 5.47 7.32 -12.73
N HIS A 90 6.78 7.57 -12.81
CA HIS A 90 7.51 7.53 -14.10
C HIS A 90 7.61 6.13 -14.74
N ALA A 91 7.41 5.04 -13.98
CA ALA A 91 7.43 3.68 -14.52
C ALA A 91 6.05 3.20 -15.02
N LEU A 92 4.94 3.83 -14.62
CA LEU A 92 3.60 3.43 -15.10
C LEU A 92 3.25 4.00 -16.46
N VAL A 93 3.82 5.14 -16.85
CA VAL A 93 3.38 5.87 -18.05
C VAL A 93 3.91 5.26 -19.36
N ARG A 94 4.73 4.19 -19.31
CA ARG A 94 5.30 3.54 -20.50
C ARG A 94 4.87 2.09 -20.75
N ALA A 95 3.95 1.54 -19.97
CA ALA A 95 3.40 0.21 -20.23
C ALA A 95 1.93 0.34 -20.68
N ALA A 96 1.74 0.76 -21.93
CA ALA A 96 0.50 0.66 -22.68
C ALA A 96 0.86 0.28 -24.12
#